data_AF-A0AA51ML79-F1
#
_entry.id   AF-A0AA51ML79-F1
#
_cell.length_a   1.000
_cell.length_b   1.000
_cell.length_c   1.000
_cell.angle_alpha   90.00
_cell.angle_beta   90.00
_cell.angle_gamma   90.00
#
_symmetry.space_group_name_H-M   'P 1'
#
loop_
_entity.id
_entity.type
_entity.pdbx_description
1 polymer ?
#
loop_
_entity_poly.entity_id
_entity_poly.type
_entity_poly.pdbx_seq_one_letter_code
_entity_poly.pdbx_strand_id
1 'polypeptide(L)'
;MNILVVDDARDMQLILRRILTLMGHQVMLAEDGRVAWELIQQHHFQLVISDWVMPVMDGPTLCRTVRAAELPYYVYIILLTGMSGKQNLIQGMEAGADDFATKPIVREELEVRLRAAQRVLNLEHTLEDKNRHLESVNGSLSAAQQLIQNDLQRAAVLQAGVLPSQKMFGQIRVDWFFQPAQYIGGDTFNYFPINDDLLFFYSIDVSGHGIASALLSMCLQTLLSATSELHCLDDLSPQAVSTLPSRLAERLNHHLHYQLDTGDHYLTLIMGVVDTRQEQLYFVQAGHPQPFLYSPVSDEWEQLDCTGFPIGLLPDMEYDTIRLPFPSGSRLILYSDGLLELHEANGAMMTELALKNYLQPLRQQPAQQLIQQLAITLGLDNDAKEKPDDISLLIIDFFNGTNAHQHIQ
;
A
#
# COMPACT_ATOMS: atom_id res chain seq x y z
N MET A 1 23.66 -12.02 42.01
CA MET A 1 22.76 -13.04 41.43
C MET A 1 22.17 -13.89 42.53
N ASN A 2 21.00 -14.47 42.27
CA ASN A 2 20.45 -15.56 43.07
C ASN A 2 20.93 -16.88 42.48
N ILE A 3 21.70 -17.63 43.26
CA ILE A 3 22.38 -18.86 42.84
C ILE A 3 21.82 -20.03 43.63
N LEU A 4 21.44 -21.10 42.95
CA LEU A 4 21.11 -22.38 43.57
C LEU A 4 22.30 -23.32 43.47
N VAL A 5 22.79 -23.82 44.61
CA VAL A 5 23.83 -24.86 44.66
C VAL A 5 23.18 -26.19 44.99
N VAL A 6 23.42 -27.19 44.14
CA VAL A 6 22.85 -28.53 44.25
C VAL A 6 24.00 -29.53 44.37
N ASP A 7 24.12 -30.20 45.50
CA ASP A 7 25.17 -31.21 45.75
C ASP A 7 24.72 -32.06 46.94
N ASP A 8 24.91 -33.38 46.90
CA ASP A 8 24.53 -34.28 47.99
C ASP A 8 25.56 -34.27 49.14
N ALA A 9 26.78 -33.79 48.87
CA ALA A 9 27.84 -33.61 49.85
C ALA A 9 27.69 -32.25 50.57
N ARG A 10 27.30 -32.30 51.85
CA ARG A 10 27.01 -31.10 52.65
C ARG A 10 28.23 -30.20 52.88
N ASP A 11 29.42 -30.77 52.94
CA ASP A 11 30.68 -30.03 53.00
C ASP A 11 30.91 -29.22 51.71
N MET A 12 30.66 -29.79 50.54
CA MET A 12 30.77 -29.09 49.25
C MET A 12 29.76 -27.94 49.15
N GLN A 13 28.50 -28.17 49.53
CA GLN A 13 27.49 -27.11 49.58
C GLN A 13 27.93 -25.91 50.43
N LEU A 14 28.49 -26.17 51.61
CA LEU A 14 28.95 -25.11 52.53
C LEU A 14 30.17 -24.36 51.99
N ILE A 15 31.09 -25.07 51.33
CA ILE A 15 32.26 -24.46 50.67
C ILE A 15 31.80 -23.53 49.54
N LEU A 16 30.97 -24.02 48.62
CA LEU A 16 30.46 -23.23 47.49
C LEU A 16 29.63 -22.03 47.99
N ARG A 17 28.74 -22.25 48.96
CA ARG A 17 27.99 -21.15 49.59
C ARG A 17 28.92 -20.08 50.14
N ARG A 18 29.98 -20.45 50.86
CA ARG A 18 30.93 -19.49 51.43
C ARG A 18 31.66 -18.70 50.33
N ILE A 19 32.16 -19.38 49.29
CA ILE A 19 32.86 -18.73 48.17
C ILE A 19 31.93 -17.74 47.48
N LEU A 20 30.74 -18.18 47.06
CA LEU A 20 29.76 -17.38 46.34
C LEU A 20 29.20 -16.22 47.18
N THR A 21 28.98 -16.43 48.48
CA THR A 21 28.53 -15.36 49.39
C THR A 21 29.62 -14.29 49.57
N LEU A 22 30.90 -14.68 49.67
CA LEU A 22 32.02 -13.73 49.72
C LEU A 22 32.15 -12.91 48.43
N MET A 23 31.66 -13.44 47.31
CA MET A 23 31.57 -12.74 46.03
C MET A 23 30.31 -11.86 45.90
N GLY A 24 29.48 -11.78 46.94
CA GLY A 24 28.28 -10.93 46.97
C GLY A 24 27.03 -11.55 46.34
N HIS A 25 26.99 -12.87 46.17
CA HIS A 25 25.82 -13.56 45.64
C HIS A 25 24.90 -14.09 46.75
N GLN A 26 23.60 -14.17 46.46
CA GLN A 26 22.63 -14.84 47.33
C GLN A 26 22.59 -16.31 46.94
N VAL A 27 22.74 -17.20 47.93
CA VAL A 27 22.89 -18.64 47.67
C VAL A 27 21.84 -19.44 48.43
N MET A 28 21.10 -20.26 47.70
CA MET A 28 20.24 -21.31 48.26
C MET A 28 20.87 -22.68 47.99
N LEU A 29 20.58 -23.66 48.86
CA LEU A 29 21.15 -25.00 48.81
C LEU A 29 20.03 -26.02 48.55
N ALA A 30 20.34 -27.04 47.75
CA ALA A 30 19.49 -28.22 47.54
C ALA A 30 20.34 -29.50 47.62
N GLU A 31 19.79 -30.54 48.23
CA GLU A 31 20.49 -31.81 48.47
C GLU A 31 20.47 -32.77 47.28
N ASP A 32 19.53 -32.59 46.35
CA ASP A 32 19.45 -33.36 45.11
C ASP A 32 18.73 -32.56 44.00
N GLY A 33 18.71 -33.11 42.78
CA GLY A 33 18.06 -32.46 41.65
C GLY A 33 16.55 -32.29 41.79
N ARG A 34 15.85 -33.14 42.55
CA ARG A 34 14.41 -33.04 42.73
C ARG A 34 14.05 -31.86 43.62
N VAL A 35 14.75 -31.72 44.76
CA VAL A 35 14.58 -30.56 45.65
C VAL A 35 14.99 -29.28 44.90
N ALA A 36 16.06 -29.33 44.11
CA ALA A 36 16.46 -28.20 43.30
C ALA A 36 15.37 -27.77 42.31
N TRP A 37 14.75 -28.73 41.64
CA TRP A 37 13.65 -28.47 40.72
C TRP A 37 12.44 -27.84 41.43
N GLU A 38 12.05 -28.36 42.59
CA GLU A 38 10.96 -27.79 43.41
C GLU A 38 11.26 -26.33 43.81
N LEU A 39 12.52 -26.00 44.14
CA LEU A 39 12.93 -24.64 44.46
C LEU A 39 12.92 -23.71 43.22
N ILE A 40 13.35 -24.19 42.04
CA ILE A 40 13.33 -23.41 40.79
C ILE A 40 11.90 -23.03 40.39
N GLN A 41 10.92 -23.89 40.69
CA GLN A 41 9.51 -23.59 40.43
C GLN A 41 8.94 -22.51 41.36
N GLN A 42 9.49 -22.37 42.57
CA GLN A 42 8.97 -21.46 43.61
C GLN A 42 9.74 -20.14 43.69
N HIS A 43 10.99 -20.13 43.23
CA HIS A 43 11.91 -19.02 43.38
C HIS A 43 12.64 -18.73 42.07
N HIS A 44 13.00 -17.47 41.85
CA HIS A 44 13.74 -17.06 40.68
C HIS A 44 15.25 -17.18 40.91
N PHE A 45 15.87 -18.12 40.20
CA PHE A 45 17.33 -18.33 40.17
C PHE A 45 17.89 -17.96 38.80
N GLN A 46 18.96 -17.17 38.80
CA GLN A 46 19.66 -16.77 37.58
C GLN A 46 20.73 -17.80 37.20
N LEU A 47 21.22 -18.55 38.18
CA LEU A 47 22.30 -19.52 38.03
C LEU A 47 22.06 -20.73 38.92
N VAL A 48 22.26 -21.92 38.36
CA VAL A 48 22.28 -23.19 39.09
C VAL A 48 23.68 -23.78 38.94
N ILE A 49 24.29 -24.15 40.05
CA ILE A 49 25.54 -24.92 40.09
C ILE A 49 25.20 -26.27 40.68
N SER A 50 25.23 -27.32 39.87
CA SER A 50 24.79 -28.67 40.26
C SER A 50 25.93 -29.67 40.18
N ASP A 51 26.04 -30.56 41.15
CA ASP A 51 26.85 -31.77 40.99
C ASP A 51 26.28 -32.64 39.88
N TRP A 52 27.18 -33.41 39.27
CA TRP A 52 26.83 -34.33 38.20
C TRP A 52 26.05 -35.52 38.73
N VAL A 53 26.57 -36.17 39.78
CA VAL A 53 26.06 -37.42 40.31
C VAL A 53 25.45 -37.13 41.67
N MET A 54 24.14 -37.31 41.78
CA MET A 54 23.38 -37.10 43.02
C MET A 54 22.31 -38.18 43.13
N PRO A 55 21.85 -38.52 44.36
CA PRO A 55 20.71 -39.41 44.54
C PRO A 55 19.44 -38.78 43.98
N VAL A 56 18.41 -39.60 43.72
CA VAL A 56 17.06 -39.20 43.26
C VAL A 56 17.02 -38.60 41.85
N MET A 57 17.72 -37.50 41.60
CA MET A 57 17.83 -36.83 40.30
C MET A 57 19.24 -36.29 40.12
N ASP A 58 19.93 -36.74 39.07
CA ASP A 58 21.28 -36.32 38.73
C ASP A 58 21.32 -34.97 38.01
N GLY A 59 22.50 -34.34 37.94
CA GLY A 59 22.68 -33.00 37.37
C GLY A 59 22.23 -32.88 35.90
N PRO A 60 22.61 -33.82 35.00
CA PRO A 60 22.13 -33.81 33.63
C PRO A 60 20.61 -33.97 33.50
N THR A 61 19.97 -34.78 34.35
CA THR A 61 18.51 -34.91 34.34
C THR A 61 17.84 -33.63 34.82
N LEU A 62 18.34 -33.01 35.90
CA LEU A 62 17.88 -31.68 36.34
C LEU A 62 17.99 -30.65 35.20
N CYS A 63 19.12 -30.62 34.50
CA CYS A 63 19.34 -29.71 33.38
C CYS A 63 18.31 -29.89 32.26
N ARG A 64 18.06 -31.15 31.85
CA ARG A 64 17.00 -31.45 30.87
C ARG A 64 15.62 -31.03 31.36
N THR A 65 15.32 -31.25 32.64
CA THR A 65 14.05 -30.85 33.25
C THR A 65 13.87 -29.33 33.21
N VAL A 66 14.90 -28.56 33.55
CA VAL A 66 14.87 -27.08 33.50
C VAL A 66 14.73 -26.56 32.07
N ARG A 67 15.41 -27.18 31.09
CA ARG A 67 15.34 -26.77 29.68
C ARG A 67 14.02 -27.16 29.01
N ALA A 68 13.41 -28.27 29.43
CA ALA A 68 12.09 -28.69 28.96
C ALA A 68 10.95 -27.89 29.61
N ALA A 69 11.22 -27.23 30.73
CA ALA A 69 10.28 -26.31 31.33
C ALA A 69 10.36 -24.96 30.63
N GLU A 70 9.24 -24.51 30.08
CA GLU A 70 9.09 -23.17 29.50
C GLU A 70 9.07 -22.10 30.62
N LEU A 71 10.21 -21.93 31.30
CA LEU A 71 10.36 -20.92 32.35
C LEU A 71 10.33 -19.52 31.71
N PRO A 72 9.72 -18.52 32.37
CA PRO A 72 9.63 -17.15 31.86
C PRO A 72 10.96 -16.39 31.93
N TYR A 73 12.06 -17.08 32.24
CA TYR A 73 13.40 -16.53 32.35
C TYR A 73 14.45 -17.61 32.06
N TYR A 74 15.60 -17.20 31.54
CA TYR A 74 16.71 -18.10 31.30
C TYR A 74 17.50 -18.38 32.59
N VAL A 75 17.79 -19.66 32.83
CA VAL A 75 18.61 -20.13 33.96
C VAL A 75 19.95 -20.61 33.43
N TYR A 76 21.04 -19.98 33.84
CA TYR A 76 22.38 -20.47 33.52
C TYR A 76 22.71 -21.69 34.38
N ILE A 77 23.25 -22.77 33.82
CA ILE A 77 23.53 -24.03 34.53
C ILE A 77 25.00 -24.41 34.37
N ILE A 78 25.70 -24.53 35.50
CA ILE A 78 27.07 -25.05 35.58
C ILE A 78 27.04 -26.43 36.22
N LEU A 79 27.54 -27.45 35.51
CA LEU A 79 27.69 -28.80 36.05
C LEU A 79 29.07 -28.99 36.68
N LEU A 80 29.12 -29.44 37.93
CA LEU A 80 30.36 -29.82 38.61
C LEU A 80 30.64 -31.29 38.34
N THR A 81 31.85 -31.64 37.89
CA THR A 81 32.21 -33.04 37.61
C THR A 81 33.53 -33.42 38.28
N GLY A 82 33.55 -34.57 38.95
CA GLY A 82 34.79 -35.20 39.46
C GLY A 82 35.45 -36.15 38.45
N MET A 83 34.84 -36.38 37.29
CA MET A 83 35.29 -37.39 36.32
C MET A 83 36.04 -36.77 35.15
N SER A 84 37.27 -37.23 34.90
CA SER A 84 38.09 -36.86 33.75
C SER A 84 37.71 -37.70 32.52
N GLY A 85 37.03 -37.12 31.53
CA GLY A 85 36.73 -37.83 30.27
C GLY A 85 35.90 -37.02 29.27
N LYS A 86 36.25 -37.09 27.97
CA LYS A 86 35.57 -36.36 26.88
C LYS A 86 34.09 -36.74 26.70
N GLN A 87 33.72 -37.99 26.98
CA GLN A 87 32.35 -38.47 26.80
C GLN A 87 31.37 -37.84 27.80
N ASN A 88 31.79 -37.63 29.04
CA ASN A 88 30.95 -36.98 30.06
C ASN A 88 30.71 -35.51 29.69
N LEU A 89 31.72 -34.80 29.18
CA LEU A 89 31.57 -33.40 28.74
C LEU A 89 30.51 -33.25 27.64
N ILE A 90 30.49 -34.18 26.67
CA ILE A 90 29.50 -34.20 25.59
C ILE A 90 28.09 -34.40 26.17
N GLN A 91 27.91 -35.38 27.05
CA GLN A 91 26.61 -35.69 27.65
C GLN A 91 26.00 -34.50 28.44
N GLY A 92 26.84 -33.70 29.09
CA GLY A 92 26.40 -32.53 29.87
C GLY A 92 25.97 -31.37 28.98
N MET A 93 26.69 -31.15 27.88
CA MET A 93 26.31 -30.15 26.90
C MET A 93 25.04 -30.56 26.13
N GLU A 94 24.89 -31.84 25.79
CA GLU A 94 23.66 -32.37 25.18
C GLU A 94 22.46 -32.30 26.13
N ALA A 95 22.69 -32.33 27.45
CA ALA A 95 21.65 -32.09 28.44
C ALA A 95 21.21 -30.62 28.55
N GLY A 96 21.93 -29.70 27.88
CA GLY A 96 21.63 -28.27 27.84
C GLY A 96 22.33 -27.43 28.91
N ALA A 97 23.41 -27.96 29.52
CA ALA A 97 24.22 -27.19 30.47
C ALA A 97 25.08 -26.17 29.73
N ASP A 98 25.20 -24.97 30.30
CA ASP A 98 25.88 -23.85 29.63
C ASP A 98 27.39 -23.87 29.89
N ASP A 99 27.79 -24.49 31.01
CA ASP A 99 29.20 -24.68 31.35
C ASP A 99 29.39 -25.88 32.29
N PHE A 100 30.66 -26.27 32.51
CA PHE A 100 31.04 -27.31 33.46
C PHE A 100 32.32 -26.92 34.20
N ALA A 101 32.47 -27.33 35.46
CA ALA A 101 33.68 -27.12 36.25
C ALA A 101 34.16 -28.44 36.88
N THR A 102 35.47 -28.64 36.96
CA THR A 102 36.06 -29.88 37.50
C THR A 102 36.30 -29.76 39.00
N LYS A 103 35.98 -30.82 39.76
CA LYS A 103 36.33 -30.92 41.20
C LYS A 103 37.81 -31.30 41.34
N PRO A 104 38.61 -30.67 42.25
CA PRO A 104 38.21 -29.71 43.26
C PRO A 104 38.01 -28.29 42.71
N ILE A 105 37.01 -27.59 43.25
CA ILE A 105 36.64 -26.23 42.80
C ILE A 105 37.69 -25.21 43.22
N VAL A 106 38.30 -24.56 42.23
CA VAL A 106 39.23 -23.45 42.42
C VAL A 106 38.47 -22.13 42.30
N ARG A 107 38.66 -21.22 43.26
CA ARG A 107 37.92 -19.96 43.35
C ARG A 107 38.09 -19.12 42.09
N GLU A 108 39.31 -18.98 41.60
CA GLU A 108 39.66 -18.16 40.44
C GLU A 108 38.99 -18.69 39.16
N GLU A 109 38.89 -20.02 39.02
CA GLU A 109 38.20 -20.64 37.88
C GLU A 109 36.70 -20.38 37.96
N LEU A 110 36.09 -20.57 39.14
CA LEU A 110 34.68 -20.28 39.35
C LEU A 110 34.35 -18.81 39.09
N GLU A 111 35.23 -17.88 39.49
CA GLU A 111 35.08 -16.45 39.22
C GLU A 111 35.02 -16.14 37.71
N VAL A 112 35.86 -16.78 36.89
CA VAL A 112 35.84 -16.61 35.43
C VAL A 112 34.53 -17.12 34.83
N ARG A 113 34.07 -18.30 35.28
CA ARG A 113 32.81 -18.91 34.81
C ARG A 113 31.59 -18.08 35.19
N LEU A 114 31.55 -17.56 36.41
CA LEU A 114 30.49 -16.65 36.85
C LEU A 114 30.44 -15.35 36.02
N ARG A 115 31.59 -14.80 35.61
CA ARG A 115 31.61 -13.62 34.71
C ARG A 115 31.07 -13.95 33.32
N ALA A 116 31.35 -15.16 32.81
CA ALA A 116 30.77 -15.63 31.55
C ALA A 116 29.25 -15.79 31.68
N ALA A 117 28.78 -16.44 32.74
CA ALA A 117 27.36 -16.60 33.05
C ALA A 117 26.64 -15.25 33.13
N GLN A 118 27.21 -14.28 33.86
CA GLN A 118 26.63 -12.94 33.98
C GLN A 118 26.51 -12.22 32.62
N ARG A 119 27.48 -12.41 31.72
CA ARG A 119 27.42 -11.83 30.38
C ARG A 119 26.27 -12.41 29.56
N VAL A 120 26.11 -13.73 29.58
CA VAL A 120 25.01 -14.41 28.89
C VAL A 120 23.67 -13.96 29.46
N LEU A 121 23.52 -13.96 30.78
CA LEU A 121 22.30 -13.50 31.46
C LEU A 121 21.95 -12.04 31.12
N ASN A 122 22.93 -11.15 31.04
CA ASN A 122 22.69 -9.76 30.64
C ASN A 122 22.25 -9.64 29.17
N LEU A 123 22.80 -10.48 28.28
CA LEU A 123 22.41 -10.51 26.87
C LEU A 123 20.97 -11.01 26.73
N GLU A 124 20.61 -12.10 27.40
CA GLU A 124 19.23 -12.63 27.41
C GLU A 124 18.24 -11.57 27.90
N HIS A 125 18.52 -10.91 29.03
CA HIS A 125 17.68 -9.82 29.53
C HIS A 125 17.54 -8.67 28.52
N THR A 126 18.64 -8.29 27.86
CA THR A 126 18.63 -7.21 26.85
C THR A 126 17.81 -7.63 25.62
N LEU A 127 17.87 -8.89 25.22
CA LEU A 127 17.08 -9.43 24.12
C LEU A 127 15.59 -9.42 24.45
N GLU A 128 15.21 -9.86 25.65
CA GLU A 128 13.82 -9.80 26.12
C GLU A 128 13.28 -8.36 26.13
N ASP A 129 14.06 -7.40 26.65
CA ASP A 129 13.70 -5.99 26.65
C ASP A 129 13.49 -5.45 25.23
N LYS A 130 14.40 -5.77 24.31
CA LYS A 130 14.30 -5.36 22.91
C LYS A 130 13.10 -5.99 22.22
N ASN A 131 12.83 -7.28 22.46
CA ASN A 131 11.67 -7.96 21.90
C ASN A 131 10.36 -7.31 22.38
N ARG A 132 10.23 -7.05 23.69
CA ARG A 132 9.07 -6.32 24.23
C ARG A 132 8.91 -4.94 23.61
N HIS A 133 10.01 -4.21 23.44
CA HIS A 133 9.96 -2.89 22.80
C HIS A 133 9.55 -2.97 21.33
N LEU A 134 10.09 -3.93 20.57
CA LEU A 134 9.73 -4.16 19.17
C LEU A 134 8.25 -4.53 19.02
N GLU A 135 7.72 -5.39 19.88
CA GLU A 135 6.30 -5.75 19.90
C GLU A 135 5.41 -4.51 20.15
N SER A 136 5.79 -3.67 21.10
CA SER A 136 5.07 -2.43 21.41
C SER A 136 5.09 -1.42 20.25
N VAL A 137 6.26 -1.22 19.63
CA VAL A 137 6.40 -0.32 18.48
C VAL A 137 5.64 -0.86 17.27
N ASN A 138 5.73 -2.15 16.99
CA ASN A 138 5.02 -2.78 15.87
C ASN A 138 3.50 -2.70 16.06
N GLY A 139 3.00 -2.92 17.28
CA GLY A 139 1.59 -2.74 17.61
C GLY A 139 1.12 -1.29 17.39
N SER A 140 1.93 -0.31 17.80
CA SER A 140 1.62 1.12 17.59
C SER A 140 1.63 1.51 16.11
N LEU A 141 2.60 1.00 15.35
CA LEU A 141 2.70 1.24 13.91
C LEU A 141 1.51 0.64 13.15
N SER A 142 1.14 -0.60 13.48
CA SER A 142 -0.03 -1.27 12.89
C SER A 142 -1.33 -0.51 13.20
N ALA A 143 -1.49 -0.01 14.42
CA ALA A 143 -2.64 0.82 14.78
C ALA A 143 -2.69 2.14 13.99
N ALA A 144 -1.54 2.82 13.83
CA ALA A 144 -1.46 4.04 13.02
C ALA A 144 -1.76 3.79 11.53
N GLN A 145 -1.26 2.68 10.97
CA GLN A 145 -1.56 2.28 9.59
C GLN A 145 -3.05 2.00 9.38
N GLN A 146 -3.69 1.29 10.31
CA GLN A 146 -5.13 1.03 10.26
C GLN A 146 -5.95 2.32 10.30
N LEU A 147 -5.55 3.31 11.09
CA LEU A 147 -6.21 4.61 11.11
C LEU A 147 -6.12 5.31 9.75
N ILE A 148 -4.92 5.39 9.17
CA ILE A 148 -4.70 6.00 7.86
C ILE A 148 -5.51 5.27 6.77
N GLN A 149 -5.51 3.94 6.76
CA GLN A 149 -6.29 3.15 5.80
C GLN A 149 -7.79 3.43 5.92
N ASN A 150 -8.34 3.50 7.13
CA ASN A 150 -9.75 3.82 7.34
C ASN A 150 -10.11 5.22 6.85
N ASP A 151 -9.26 6.22 7.09
CA ASP A 151 -9.49 7.58 6.61
C ASP A 151 -9.40 7.68 5.09
N LEU A 152 -8.45 6.97 4.47
CA LEU A 152 -8.34 6.87 3.01
C LEU A 152 -9.56 6.18 2.37
N GLN A 153 -10.08 5.10 2.97
CA GLN A 153 -11.31 4.46 2.51
C GLN A 153 -12.52 5.41 2.58
N ARG A 154 -12.61 6.24 3.63
CA ARG A 154 -13.66 7.25 3.73
C ARG A 154 -13.51 8.34 2.67
N ALA A 155 -12.29 8.79 2.41
CA ALA A 155 -12.00 9.74 1.34
C ALA A 155 -12.37 9.17 -0.05
N ALA A 156 -12.10 7.89 -0.29
CA ALA A 156 -12.48 7.17 -1.51
C ALA A 156 -13.99 7.22 -1.77
N VAL A 157 -14.80 6.99 -0.72
CA VAL A 157 -16.26 7.09 -0.81
C VAL A 157 -16.71 8.51 -1.18
N LEU A 158 -16.04 9.54 -0.66
CA LEU A 158 -16.33 10.93 -1.03
C LEU A 158 -15.97 11.21 -2.48
N GLN A 159 -14.78 10.82 -2.95
CA GLN A 159 -14.34 11.00 -4.33
C GLN A 159 -15.28 10.29 -5.32
N ALA A 160 -15.63 9.03 -5.04
CA ALA A 160 -16.57 8.26 -5.85
C ALA A 160 -17.96 8.90 -5.89
N GLY A 161 -18.38 9.59 -4.81
CA GLY A 161 -19.65 10.29 -4.75
C GLY A 161 -19.74 11.54 -5.63
N VAL A 162 -18.61 12.08 -6.11
CA VAL A 162 -18.59 13.24 -7.02
C VAL A 162 -18.62 12.82 -8.50
N LEU A 163 -18.34 11.55 -8.80
CA LEU A 163 -18.36 11.04 -10.18
C LEU A 163 -19.77 11.10 -10.78
N PRO A 164 -19.91 11.50 -12.06
CA PRO A 164 -21.22 11.68 -12.68
C PRO A 164 -21.96 10.36 -12.90
N SER A 165 -23.28 10.36 -12.73
CA SER A 165 -24.11 9.20 -13.04
C SER A 165 -24.19 8.94 -14.55
N GLN A 166 -23.87 7.72 -15.01
CA GLN A 166 -24.02 7.28 -16.40
C GLN A 166 -25.46 7.48 -16.90
N LYS A 167 -25.65 8.34 -17.91
CA LYS A 167 -26.97 8.76 -18.40
C LYS A 167 -26.97 9.12 -19.89
N MET A 168 -28.18 9.09 -20.46
CA MET A 168 -28.51 9.67 -21.76
C MET A 168 -28.93 11.14 -21.58
N PHE A 169 -28.42 12.02 -22.45
CA PHE A 169 -28.80 13.44 -22.55
C PHE A 169 -29.14 13.74 -24.00
N GLY A 170 -30.43 13.92 -24.29
CA GLY A 170 -30.89 14.06 -25.67
C GLY A 170 -30.44 12.88 -26.54
N GLN A 171 -29.53 13.15 -27.47
CA GLN A 171 -28.95 12.18 -28.40
C GLN A 171 -27.57 11.64 -27.96
N ILE A 172 -27.03 12.10 -26.83
CA ILE A 172 -25.71 11.70 -26.34
C ILE A 172 -25.83 10.70 -25.19
N ARG A 173 -25.03 9.65 -25.22
CA ARG A 173 -24.81 8.75 -24.08
C ARG A 173 -23.40 8.92 -23.57
N VAL A 174 -23.26 8.93 -22.25
CA VAL A 174 -21.94 8.91 -21.63
C VAL A 174 -21.85 7.74 -20.66
N ASP A 175 -20.89 6.86 -20.92
CA ASP A 175 -20.50 5.76 -20.04
C ASP A 175 -19.03 5.94 -19.66
N TRP A 176 -18.63 5.35 -18.54
CA TRP A 176 -17.26 5.50 -18.05
C TRP A 176 -16.84 4.32 -17.17
N PHE A 177 -15.54 4.18 -17.03
CA PHE A 177 -14.89 3.29 -16.09
C PHE A 177 -13.85 4.09 -15.30
N PHE A 178 -13.80 3.85 -13.99
CA PHE A 178 -12.82 4.48 -13.11
C PHE A 178 -12.34 3.46 -12.10
N GLN A 179 -11.04 3.34 -11.95
CA GLN A 179 -10.42 2.52 -10.93
C GLN A 179 -9.11 3.18 -10.46
N PRO A 180 -9.06 3.65 -9.20
CA PRO A 180 -7.83 4.21 -8.66
C PRO A 180 -6.75 3.13 -8.48
N ALA A 181 -5.48 3.52 -8.54
CA ALA A 181 -4.34 2.65 -8.23
C ALA A 181 -4.30 2.25 -6.75
N GLN A 182 -4.73 3.17 -5.87
CA GLN A 182 -4.82 2.96 -4.42
C GLN A 182 -6.26 3.22 -3.93
N TYR A 183 -6.41 3.87 -2.78
CA TYR A 183 -7.72 4.23 -2.24
C TYR A 183 -8.34 5.43 -2.96
N ILE A 184 -7.53 6.43 -3.29
CA ILE A 184 -7.94 7.67 -3.96
C ILE A 184 -6.96 7.96 -5.10
N GLY A 185 -7.49 8.51 -6.19
CA GLY A 185 -6.71 8.79 -7.40
C GLY A 185 -6.56 10.27 -7.71
N GLY A 186 -5.51 10.64 -8.45
CA GLY A 186 -5.33 11.96 -9.06
C GLY A 186 -6.25 12.16 -10.26
N ASP A 187 -6.60 11.08 -10.95
CA ASP A 187 -7.56 11.07 -12.06
C ASP A 187 -8.95 11.54 -11.64
N THR A 188 -9.52 12.47 -12.41
CA THR A 188 -10.94 12.80 -12.35
C THR A 188 -11.47 13.15 -13.72
N PHE A 189 -12.73 12.80 -13.97
CA PHE A 189 -13.46 13.27 -15.14
C PHE A 189 -14.85 13.69 -14.71
N ASN A 190 -15.48 14.52 -15.54
CA ASN A 190 -16.88 14.85 -15.37
C ASN A 190 -17.50 15.27 -16.71
N TYR A 191 -18.82 15.31 -16.73
CA TYR A 191 -19.59 15.84 -17.83
C TYR A 191 -20.94 16.33 -17.32
N PHE A 192 -21.49 17.33 -18.00
CA PHE A 192 -22.84 17.81 -17.71
C PHE A 192 -23.43 18.49 -18.95
N PRO A 193 -24.75 18.38 -19.15
CA PRO A 193 -25.42 19.08 -20.24
C PRO A 193 -25.41 20.58 -19.97
N ILE A 194 -24.98 21.37 -20.96
CA ILE A 194 -25.19 22.82 -20.95
C ILE A 194 -26.66 23.11 -21.31
N ASN A 195 -27.18 22.39 -22.30
CA ASN A 195 -28.59 22.36 -22.71
C ASN A 195 -28.89 21.02 -23.41
N ASP A 196 -30.06 20.90 -24.06
CA ASP A 196 -30.48 19.66 -24.73
C ASP A 196 -29.58 19.25 -25.92
N ASP A 197 -28.81 20.20 -26.48
CA ASP A 197 -28.02 20.01 -27.68
C ASP A 197 -26.50 20.02 -27.43
N LEU A 198 -26.07 20.59 -26.31
CA LEU A 198 -24.67 20.83 -25.94
C LEU A 198 -24.30 20.03 -24.68
N LEU A 199 -23.31 19.15 -24.79
CA LEU A 199 -22.70 18.45 -23.67
C LEU A 199 -21.28 18.93 -23.44
N PHE A 200 -20.97 19.38 -22.22
CA PHE A 200 -19.60 19.65 -21.81
C PHE A 200 -19.00 18.43 -21.11
N PHE A 201 -17.72 18.17 -21.35
CA PHE A 201 -16.97 17.09 -20.72
C PHE A 201 -15.53 17.51 -20.44
N TYR A 202 -14.90 16.84 -19.48
CA TYR A 202 -13.46 16.90 -19.27
C TYR A 202 -12.92 15.63 -18.60
N SER A 203 -11.65 15.37 -18.82
CA SER A 203 -10.83 14.40 -18.11
C SER A 203 -9.53 15.09 -17.68
N ILE A 204 -9.16 14.91 -16.43
CA ILE A 204 -8.01 15.52 -15.76
C ILE A 204 -7.24 14.42 -15.09
N ASP A 205 -5.93 14.49 -15.22
CA ASP A 205 -4.99 13.69 -14.44
C ASP A 205 -3.98 14.65 -13.79
N VAL A 206 -3.79 14.53 -12.48
CA VAL A 206 -2.91 15.40 -11.70
C VAL A 206 -1.58 14.69 -11.51
N SER A 207 -0.49 15.36 -11.89
CA SER A 207 0.86 14.80 -11.77
C SER A 207 1.19 14.29 -10.37
N GLY A 208 1.70 13.06 -10.33
CA GLY A 208 2.08 12.34 -9.11
C GLY A 208 0.92 11.55 -8.50
N HIS A 209 1.24 10.64 -7.59
CA HIS A 209 0.26 9.72 -7.00
C HIS A 209 -0.02 10.03 -5.52
N GLY A 210 -1.22 9.67 -5.06
CA GLY A 210 -1.60 9.65 -3.65
C GLY A 210 -2.47 10.81 -3.20
N ILE A 211 -2.34 11.20 -1.92
CA ILE A 211 -3.34 12.07 -1.25
C ILE A 211 -3.33 13.49 -1.81
N ALA A 212 -2.16 14.04 -2.12
CA ALA A 212 -2.04 15.41 -2.60
C ALA A 212 -2.70 15.59 -3.98
N SER A 213 -2.42 14.69 -4.93
CA SER A 213 -3.03 14.73 -6.27
C SER A 213 -4.53 14.51 -6.21
N ALA A 214 -5.01 13.57 -5.39
CA ALA A 214 -6.44 13.34 -5.18
C ALA A 214 -7.18 14.56 -4.57
N LEU A 215 -6.58 15.26 -3.60
CA LEU A 215 -7.18 16.47 -3.03
C LEU A 215 -7.23 17.61 -4.06
N LEU A 216 -6.19 17.78 -4.87
CA LEU A 216 -6.18 18.77 -5.94
C LEU A 216 -7.25 18.45 -7.00
N SER A 217 -7.36 17.17 -7.38
CA SER A 217 -8.38 16.63 -8.29
C SER A 217 -9.81 16.98 -7.83
N MET A 218 -10.13 16.72 -6.56
CA MET A 218 -11.42 17.09 -5.96
C MET A 218 -11.68 18.61 -5.96
N CYS A 219 -10.64 19.41 -5.68
CA CYS A 219 -10.73 20.87 -5.71
C CYS A 219 -11.07 21.37 -7.12
N LEU A 220 -10.37 20.86 -8.14
CA LEU A 220 -10.59 21.20 -9.54
C LEU A 220 -11.97 20.78 -10.02
N GLN A 221 -12.44 19.59 -9.63
CA GLN A 221 -13.79 19.15 -9.93
C GLN A 221 -14.85 20.09 -9.35
N THR A 222 -14.62 20.60 -8.13
CA THR A 222 -15.50 21.59 -7.50
C THR A 222 -15.47 22.93 -8.23
N LEU A 223 -14.28 23.42 -8.61
CA LEU A 223 -14.11 24.68 -9.35
C LEU A 223 -14.78 24.63 -10.73
N LEU A 224 -14.59 23.55 -11.47
CA LEU A 224 -15.20 23.35 -12.78
C LEU A 224 -16.72 23.20 -12.69
N SER A 225 -17.22 22.43 -11.72
CA SER A 225 -18.66 22.25 -11.52
C SER A 225 -19.36 23.56 -11.09
N ALA A 226 -18.68 24.40 -10.31
CA ALA A 226 -19.21 25.69 -9.83
C ALA A 226 -19.06 26.84 -10.84
N THR A 227 -18.44 26.58 -12.00
CA THR A 227 -18.15 27.63 -12.96
C THR A 227 -19.44 28.11 -13.64
N SER A 228 -19.87 29.31 -13.28
CA SER A 228 -21.11 29.95 -13.78
C SER A 228 -21.15 30.13 -15.30
N GLU A 229 -19.99 30.20 -15.96
CA GLU A 229 -19.90 30.23 -17.42
C GLU A 229 -20.51 28.99 -18.08
N LEU A 230 -20.71 27.89 -17.35
CA LEU A 230 -21.36 26.68 -17.84
C LEU A 230 -22.88 26.65 -17.55
N HIS A 231 -23.35 27.45 -16.59
CA HIS A 231 -24.72 27.44 -16.06
C HIS A 231 -25.56 28.67 -16.46
N CYS A 232 -24.98 29.63 -17.19
CA CYS A 232 -25.67 30.87 -17.62
C CYS A 232 -25.77 30.98 -19.15
N LEU A 233 -25.90 29.85 -19.86
CA LEU A 233 -25.71 29.76 -21.31
C LEU A 233 -26.99 29.41 -22.08
N ASP A 234 -28.09 30.13 -21.83
CA ASP A 234 -29.32 29.90 -22.59
C ASP A 234 -29.22 30.41 -24.06
N ASP A 235 -28.20 31.22 -24.41
CA ASP A 235 -27.99 31.78 -25.75
C ASP A 235 -26.49 31.87 -26.15
N LEU A 236 -25.73 30.77 -26.11
CA LEU A 236 -24.39 30.79 -26.71
C LEU A 236 -24.47 30.86 -28.23
N SER A 237 -23.83 31.87 -28.81
CA SER A 237 -23.54 31.86 -30.25
C SER A 237 -22.61 30.68 -30.58
N PRO A 238 -22.68 30.13 -31.81
CA PRO A 238 -21.75 29.08 -32.27
C PRO A 238 -20.27 29.42 -32.03
N GLN A 239 -19.93 30.70 -32.13
CA GLN A 239 -18.58 31.20 -31.90
C GLN A 239 -18.19 31.10 -30.41
N ALA A 240 -19.12 31.42 -29.51
CA ALA A 240 -18.87 31.32 -28.08
C ALA A 240 -18.72 29.86 -27.61
N VAL A 241 -19.50 28.93 -28.18
CA VAL A 241 -19.32 27.47 -27.97
C VAL A 241 -17.91 27.05 -28.41
N SER A 242 -17.46 27.47 -29.59
CA SER A 242 -16.17 27.09 -30.14
C SER A 242 -14.95 27.61 -29.37
N THR A 243 -15.11 28.68 -28.57
CA THR A 243 -14.01 29.27 -27.77
C THR A 243 -14.09 28.91 -26.28
N LEU A 244 -15.14 28.20 -25.86
CA LEU A 244 -15.33 27.86 -24.45
C LEU A 244 -14.20 26.96 -23.91
N PRO A 245 -13.75 25.90 -24.62
CA PRO A 245 -12.70 25.02 -24.10
C PRO A 245 -11.37 25.74 -23.84
N SER A 246 -10.90 26.56 -24.80
CA SER A 246 -9.64 27.31 -24.66
C SER A 246 -9.66 28.30 -23.51
N ARG A 247 -10.73 29.10 -23.41
CA ARG A 247 -10.86 30.10 -22.34
C ARG A 247 -10.89 29.47 -20.96
N LEU A 248 -11.54 28.31 -20.81
CA LEU A 248 -11.56 27.59 -19.54
C LEU A 248 -10.17 26.99 -19.23
N ALA A 249 -9.47 26.43 -20.20
CA ALA A 249 -8.11 25.91 -20.02
C ALA A 249 -7.12 27.03 -19.60
N GLU A 250 -7.15 28.19 -20.26
CA GLU A 250 -6.35 29.36 -19.88
C GLU A 250 -6.66 29.84 -18.47
N ARG A 251 -7.94 29.88 -18.09
CA ARG A 251 -8.37 30.29 -16.75
C ARG A 251 -7.93 29.30 -15.68
N LEU A 252 -7.98 28.00 -15.97
CA LEU A 252 -7.44 26.96 -15.09
C LEU A 252 -5.92 27.10 -14.95
N ASN A 253 -5.20 27.33 -16.05
CA ASN A 253 -3.75 27.53 -16.03
C ASN A 253 -3.36 28.72 -15.15
N HIS A 254 -4.03 29.86 -15.34
CA HIS A 254 -3.81 31.04 -14.51
C HIS A 254 -4.18 30.79 -13.03
N HIS A 255 -5.26 30.06 -12.75
CA HIS A 255 -5.67 29.75 -11.38
C HIS A 255 -4.64 28.84 -10.68
N LEU A 256 -4.21 27.77 -11.34
CA LEU A 256 -3.24 26.83 -10.81
C LEU A 256 -1.86 27.48 -10.61
N HIS A 257 -1.40 28.28 -11.58
CA HIS A 257 -0.07 28.89 -11.51
C HIS A 257 0.04 30.02 -10.47
N TYR A 258 -1.01 30.83 -10.29
CA TYR A 258 -0.94 32.04 -9.46
C TYR A 258 -1.73 31.98 -8.15
N GLN A 259 -2.74 31.12 -8.04
CA GLN A 259 -3.68 31.14 -6.89
C GLN A 259 -3.61 29.89 -6.02
N LEU A 260 -3.11 28.78 -6.55
CA LEU A 260 -2.87 27.56 -5.81
C LEU A 260 -1.35 27.41 -5.63
N ASP A 261 -0.90 27.26 -4.38
CA ASP A 261 0.47 26.80 -4.11
C ASP A 261 0.50 25.29 -4.34
N THR A 262 0.57 24.89 -5.61
CA THR A 262 0.60 23.48 -6.02
C THR A 262 2.00 22.88 -5.91
N GLY A 263 3.01 23.62 -5.43
CA GLY A 263 4.40 23.20 -5.50
C GLY A 263 4.83 22.92 -6.94
N ASP A 264 5.33 21.71 -7.20
CA ASP A 264 5.71 21.24 -8.54
C ASP A 264 4.57 20.47 -9.26
N HIS A 265 3.35 20.41 -8.68
CA HIS A 265 2.24 19.70 -9.32
C HIS A 265 1.70 20.49 -10.52
N TYR A 266 1.68 19.84 -11.67
CA TYR A 266 0.94 20.22 -12.88
C TYR A 266 -0.15 19.18 -13.14
N LEU A 267 -1.01 19.41 -14.13
CA LEU A 267 -2.00 18.42 -14.54
C LEU A 267 -2.08 18.29 -16.06
N THR A 268 -2.45 17.10 -16.50
CA THR A 268 -2.89 16.84 -17.85
C THR A 268 -4.41 17.02 -17.94
N LEU A 269 -4.88 17.57 -19.05
CA LEU A 269 -6.29 17.91 -19.25
C LEU A 269 -6.70 17.63 -20.69
N ILE A 270 -7.89 17.06 -20.85
CA ILE A 270 -8.67 17.15 -22.07
C ILE A 270 -10.06 17.62 -21.72
N MET A 271 -10.57 18.60 -22.44
CA MET A 271 -11.91 19.13 -22.20
C MET A 271 -12.56 19.65 -23.47
N GLY A 272 -13.88 19.58 -23.54
CA GLY A 272 -14.59 19.96 -24.75
C GLY A 272 -16.09 20.05 -24.62
N VAL A 273 -16.70 20.42 -25.74
CA VAL A 273 -18.14 20.51 -25.95
C VAL A 273 -18.52 19.71 -27.19
N VAL A 274 -19.52 18.84 -27.03
CA VAL A 274 -20.21 18.17 -28.15
C VAL A 274 -21.43 19.00 -28.52
N ASP A 275 -21.52 19.44 -29.77
CA ASP A 275 -22.68 20.14 -30.34
C ASP A 275 -23.42 19.22 -31.31
N THR A 276 -24.55 18.69 -30.87
CA THR A 276 -25.40 17.78 -31.66
C THR A 276 -26.19 18.47 -32.77
N ARG A 277 -26.39 19.80 -32.70
CA ARG A 277 -27.07 20.55 -33.77
C ARG A 277 -26.15 20.80 -34.95
N GLN A 278 -24.90 21.12 -34.67
CA GLN A 278 -23.89 21.35 -35.70
C GLN A 278 -23.15 20.07 -36.11
N GLU A 279 -23.35 18.97 -35.37
CA GLU A 279 -22.59 17.73 -35.51
C GLU A 279 -21.08 18.00 -35.42
N GLN A 280 -20.67 18.74 -34.39
CA GLN A 280 -19.29 19.18 -34.17
C GLN A 280 -18.82 18.85 -32.76
N LEU A 281 -17.54 18.49 -32.68
CA LEU A 281 -16.77 18.39 -31.45
C LEU A 281 -15.80 19.56 -31.37
N TYR A 282 -15.82 20.29 -30.26
CA TYR A 282 -14.87 21.35 -29.93
C TYR A 282 -14.10 20.94 -28.68
N PHE A 283 -12.78 20.83 -28.72
CA PHE A 283 -12.01 20.41 -27.54
C PHE A 283 -10.62 21.02 -27.51
N VAL A 284 -10.04 21.03 -26.31
CA VAL A 284 -8.65 21.39 -26.02
C VAL A 284 -8.01 20.22 -25.32
N GLN A 285 -6.74 19.97 -25.63
CA GLN A 285 -5.90 19.00 -24.96
C GLN A 285 -4.62 19.68 -24.46
N ALA A 286 -4.20 19.32 -23.26
CA ALA A 286 -3.08 19.90 -22.53
C ALA A 286 -2.33 18.75 -21.81
N GLY A 287 -1.35 18.15 -22.49
CA GLY A 287 -0.52 17.07 -21.95
C GLY A 287 -1.19 15.69 -21.81
N HIS A 288 -2.51 15.60 -21.96
CA HIS A 288 -3.27 14.36 -21.74
C HIS A 288 -3.12 13.36 -22.91
N PRO A 289 -3.25 12.04 -22.70
CA PRO A 289 -3.21 11.05 -23.78
C PRO A 289 -4.15 11.39 -24.94
N GLN A 290 -3.72 11.05 -26.16
CA GLN A 290 -4.47 11.35 -27.37
C GLN A 290 -5.78 10.53 -27.41
N PRO A 291 -6.95 11.18 -27.55
CA PRO A 291 -8.22 10.46 -27.54
C PRO A 291 -8.45 9.69 -28.84
N PHE A 292 -9.27 8.64 -28.77
CA PHE A 292 -9.73 7.89 -29.94
C PHE A 292 -11.11 8.36 -30.38
N LEU A 293 -11.24 8.69 -31.65
CA LEU A 293 -12.50 9.05 -32.31
C LEU A 293 -12.88 7.96 -33.31
N TYR A 294 -14.06 7.37 -33.16
CA TYR A 294 -14.68 6.55 -34.19
C TYR A 294 -15.55 7.41 -35.10
N SER A 295 -15.31 7.32 -36.40
CA SER A 295 -16.15 7.97 -37.42
C SER A 295 -17.00 6.93 -38.15
N PRO A 296 -18.34 7.09 -38.18
CA PRO A 296 -19.22 6.19 -38.92
C PRO A 296 -19.04 6.34 -40.44
N VAL A 297 -18.42 7.42 -40.91
CA VAL A 297 -18.20 7.68 -42.34
C VAL A 297 -17.04 6.86 -42.89
N SER A 298 -15.94 6.75 -42.14
CA SER A 298 -14.78 5.94 -42.52
C SER A 298 -14.85 4.50 -42.00
N ASP A 299 -15.72 4.21 -41.02
CA ASP A 299 -15.76 2.97 -40.25
C ASP A 299 -14.40 2.61 -39.59
N GLU A 300 -13.62 3.63 -39.23
CA GLU A 300 -12.30 3.49 -38.61
C GLU A 300 -12.17 4.33 -37.34
N TRP A 301 -11.26 3.87 -36.46
CA TRP A 301 -10.77 4.63 -35.32
C TRP A 301 -9.64 5.57 -35.76
N GLU A 302 -9.78 6.84 -35.47
CA GLU A 302 -8.77 7.88 -35.63
C GLU A 302 -8.22 8.27 -34.26
N GLN A 303 -6.90 8.32 -34.12
CA GLN A 303 -6.26 8.87 -32.93
C GLN A 303 -6.04 10.36 -33.19
N LEU A 304 -6.61 11.21 -32.34
CA LEU A 304 -6.56 12.65 -32.57
C LEU A 304 -5.17 13.17 -32.20
N ASP A 305 -4.40 13.56 -33.22
CA ASP A 305 -3.08 14.14 -33.03
C ASP A 305 -3.23 15.57 -32.48
N CYS A 306 -3.14 15.68 -31.17
CA CYS A 306 -3.30 16.91 -30.43
C CYS A 306 -2.11 17.07 -29.50
N THR A 307 -1.56 18.29 -29.46
CA THR A 307 -0.44 18.61 -28.57
C THR A 307 -0.75 19.90 -27.83
N GLY A 308 -0.47 19.91 -26.54
CA GLY A 308 -0.61 21.07 -25.67
C GLY A 308 0.22 20.86 -24.42
N PHE A 309 0.73 21.94 -23.83
CA PHE A 309 1.51 21.85 -22.60
C PHE A 309 0.59 21.56 -21.40
N PRO A 310 1.02 20.74 -20.43
CA PRO A 310 0.26 20.52 -19.20
C PRO A 310 -0.12 21.84 -18.51
N ILE A 311 -1.29 21.85 -17.89
CA ILE A 311 -1.83 23.02 -17.19
C ILE A 311 -1.05 23.22 -15.89
N GLY A 312 -0.70 24.48 -15.59
CA GLY A 312 0.04 24.91 -14.41
C GLY A 312 1.57 24.90 -14.57
N LEU A 313 2.09 24.23 -15.60
CA LEU A 313 3.53 24.05 -15.80
C LEU A 313 4.26 25.36 -16.18
N LEU A 314 3.63 26.17 -17.03
CA LEU A 314 4.19 27.44 -17.49
C LEU A 314 3.16 28.57 -17.30
N PRO A 315 3.61 29.79 -16.95
CA PRO A 315 2.74 30.95 -16.86
C PRO A 315 2.19 31.33 -18.24
N ASP A 316 0.96 31.86 -18.26
CA ASP A 316 0.36 32.53 -19.41
C ASP A 316 0.35 31.71 -20.73
N MET A 317 0.16 30.39 -20.61
CA MET A 317 -0.01 29.49 -21.76
C MET A 317 -1.35 29.72 -22.46
N GLU A 318 -1.31 29.77 -23.80
CA GLU A 318 -2.48 29.81 -24.67
C GLU A 318 -2.81 28.39 -25.15
N TYR A 319 -4.11 28.11 -25.30
CA TYR A 319 -4.61 26.79 -25.72
C TYR A 319 -5.56 26.93 -26.91
N ASP A 320 -5.29 26.23 -28.00
CA ASP A 320 -6.12 26.30 -29.21
C ASP A 320 -7.24 25.26 -29.19
N THR A 321 -8.48 25.71 -29.45
CA THR A 321 -9.60 24.79 -29.58
C THR A 321 -9.59 24.12 -30.94
N ILE A 322 -9.54 22.79 -30.94
CA ILE A 322 -9.62 21.93 -32.11
C ILE A 322 -11.10 21.67 -32.42
N ARG A 323 -11.46 21.80 -33.70
CA ARG A 323 -12.81 21.55 -34.20
C ARG A 323 -12.81 20.36 -35.15
N LEU A 324 -13.63 19.36 -34.87
CA LEU A 324 -13.78 18.17 -35.71
C LEU A 324 -15.25 17.85 -35.99
N PRO A 325 -15.58 17.26 -37.16
CA PRO A 325 -16.89 16.68 -37.41
C PRO A 325 -17.19 15.56 -36.41
N PHE A 326 -18.38 15.58 -35.81
CA PHE A 326 -18.88 14.55 -34.90
C PHE A 326 -20.31 14.18 -35.29
N PRO A 327 -20.49 13.49 -36.43
CA PRO A 327 -21.81 13.13 -36.95
C PRO A 327 -22.47 12.05 -36.08
N SER A 328 -23.78 11.92 -36.24
CA SER A 328 -24.56 10.88 -35.58
C SER A 328 -23.99 9.48 -35.89
N GLY A 329 -23.73 8.68 -34.87
CA GLY A 329 -23.03 7.40 -34.92
C GLY A 329 -21.54 7.46 -34.51
N SER A 330 -21.00 8.66 -34.26
CA SER A 330 -19.64 8.83 -33.73
C SER A 330 -19.52 8.43 -32.25
N ARG A 331 -18.33 7.95 -31.90
CA ARG A 331 -17.93 7.61 -30.53
C ARG A 331 -16.57 8.23 -30.20
N LEU A 332 -16.48 8.94 -29.08
CA LEU A 332 -15.24 9.50 -28.54
C LEU A 332 -14.83 8.71 -27.30
N ILE A 333 -13.56 8.31 -27.21
CA ILE A 333 -12.97 7.64 -26.05
C ILE A 333 -11.81 8.49 -25.51
N LEU A 334 -11.92 8.88 -24.24
CA LEU A 334 -10.85 9.51 -23.47
C LEU A 334 -10.35 8.50 -22.44
N TYR A 335 -9.05 8.48 -22.19
CA TYR A 335 -8.44 7.56 -21.24
C TYR A 335 -7.21 8.20 -20.59
N SER A 336 -6.91 7.81 -19.34
CA SER A 336 -5.66 8.18 -18.68
C SER A 336 -4.49 7.30 -19.11
N ASP A 337 -3.28 7.78 -18.87
CA ASP A 337 -2.04 7.07 -19.14
C ASP A 337 -1.90 5.78 -18.31
N GLY A 338 -2.56 5.68 -17.15
CA GLY A 338 -2.65 4.42 -16.40
C GLY A 338 -3.20 3.24 -17.20
N LEU A 339 -3.97 3.47 -18.27
CA LEU A 339 -4.37 2.42 -19.21
C LEU A 339 -3.20 1.93 -20.10
N LEU A 340 -2.27 2.82 -20.45
CA LEU A 340 -1.08 2.53 -21.25
C LEU A 340 0.06 1.92 -20.42
N GLU A 341 0.05 2.10 -19.09
CA GLU A 341 1.02 1.47 -18.19
C GLU A 341 0.73 -0.02 -17.92
N LEU A 342 -0.43 -0.51 -18.37
CA LEU A 342 -0.77 -1.92 -18.29
C LEU A 342 0.07 -2.77 -19.24
N HIS A 343 0.16 -4.05 -18.91
CA HIS A 343 0.83 -5.02 -19.77
C HIS A 343 -0.20 -5.85 -20.54
N GLU A 344 0.08 -6.08 -21.82
CA GLU A 344 -0.64 -7.03 -22.65
C GLU A 344 -0.49 -8.48 -22.11
N ALA A 345 -1.34 -9.40 -22.59
CA ALA A 345 -1.28 -10.81 -22.20
C ALA A 345 0.06 -11.51 -22.53
N ASN A 346 0.82 -10.96 -23.47
CA ASN A 346 2.16 -11.42 -23.86
C ASN A 346 3.29 -10.85 -22.97
N GLY A 347 2.97 -9.96 -22.01
CA GLY A 347 3.93 -9.29 -21.13
C GLY A 347 4.58 -8.03 -21.71
N ALA A 348 4.18 -7.56 -22.90
CA ALA A 348 4.62 -6.28 -23.45
C ALA A 348 3.82 -5.11 -22.84
N MET A 349 4.40 -3.91 -22.85
CA MET A 349 3.68 -2.69 -22.46
C MET A 349 2.54 -2.39 -23.44
N MET A 350 1.41 -1.92 -22.92
CA MET A 350 0.29 -1.45 -23.73
C MET A 350 0.74 -0.22 -24.55
N THR A 351 0.40 -0.23 -25.82
CA THR A 351 0.66 0.88 -26.74
C THR A 351 -0.65 1.38 -27.32
N GLU A 352 -0.68 2.61 -27.83
CA GLU A 352 -1.87 3.18 -28.45
C GLU A 352 -2.33 2.33 -29.65
N LEU A 353 -1.38 1.75 -30.40
CA LEU A 353 -1.66 0.81 -31.48
C LEU A 353 -2.33 -0.48 -30.97
N ALA A 354 -1.83 -1.03 -29.85
CA ALA A 354 -2.42 -2.21 -29.23
C ALA A 354 -3.85 -1.91 -28.73
N LEU A 355 -4.06 -0.77 -28.05
CA LEU A 355 -5.37 -0.32 -27.61
C LEU A 355 -6.34 -0.15 -28.79
N LYS A 356 -5.90 0.46 -29.89
CA LYS A 356 -6.68 0.57 -31.13
C LYS A 356 -7.11 -0.80 -31.66
N ASN A 357 -6.20 -1.78 -31.66
CA ASN A 357 -6.51 -3.14 -32.10
C ASN A 357 -7.55 -3.83 -31.20
N TYR A 358 -7.54 -3.55 -29.89
CA TYR A 358 -8.57 -4.04 -28.96
C TYR A 358 -9.92 -3.35 -29.19
N LEU A 359 -9.95 -2.06 -29.52
CA LEU A 359 -11.17 -1.30 -29.75
C LEU A 359 -11.85 -1.62 -31.09
N GLN A 360 -11.09 -2.00 -32.11
CA GLN A 360 -11.61 -2.22 -33.47
C GLN A 360 -12.69 -3.31 -33.61
N PRO A 361 -12.59 -4.50 -32.98
CA PRO A 361 -13.67 -5.48 -32.99
C PRO A 361 -14.90 -5.07 -32.17
N LEU A 362 -14.75 -4.09 -31.25
CA LEU A 362 -15.79 -3.66 -30.31
C LEU A 362 -16.53 -2.40 -30.74
N ARG A 363 -16.19 -1.83 -31.91
CA ARG A 363 -16.68 -0.53 -32.37
C ARG A 363 -18.22 -0.40 -32.42
N GLN A 364 -18.92 -1.49 -32.75
CA GLN A 364 -20.39 -1.52 -32.84
C GLN A 364 -21.08 -1.98 -31.54
N GLN A 365 -20.32 -2.36 -30.50
CA GLN A 365 -20.92 -2.82 -29.25
C GLN A 365 -21.33 -1.62 -28.37
N PRO A 366 -22.33 -1.79 -27.49
CA PRO A 366 -22.64 -0.80 -26.47
C PRO A 366 -21.42 -0.49 -25.59
N ALA A 367 -21.28 0.78 -25.17
CA ALA A 367 -20.13 1.22 -24.38
C ALA A 367 -19.91 0.40 -23.10
N GLN A 368 -20.98 -0.03 -22.42
CA GLN A 368 -20.87 -0.91 -21.25
C GLN A 368 -20.25 -2.27 -21.55
N GLN A 369 -20.57 -2.88 -22.70
CA GLN A 369 -19.97 -4.16 -23.09
C GLN A 369 -18.50 -3.99 -23.47
N LEU A 370 -18.17 -2.86 -24.12
CA LEU A 370 -16.79 -2.49 -24.42
C LEU A 370 -15.97 -2.35 -23.14
N ILE A 371 -16.48 -1.60 -22.14
CA ILE A 371 -15.84 -1.43 -20.83
C ILE A 371 -15.62 -2.79 -20.16
N GLN A 372 -16.64 -3.65 -20.09
CA GLN A 372 -16.53 -4.97 -19.47
C GLN A 372 -15.49 -5.86 -20.17
N GLN A 373 -15.45 -5.85 -21.50
CA GLN A 373 -14.48 -6.66 -22.24
C GLN A 373 -13.06 -6.12 -22.11
N LEU A 374 -12.86 -4.80 -22.07
CA LEU A 374 -11.57 -4.20 -21.75
C LEU A 374 -11.13 -4.59 -20.33
N ALA A 375 -12.04 -4.52 -19.34
CA ALA A 375 -11.75 -4.88 -17.97
C ALA A 375 -11.30 -6.35 -17.82
N ILE A 376 -11.99 -7.28 -18.47
CA ILE A 376 -11.63 -8.69 -18.46
C ILE A 376 -10.29 -8.93 -19.17
N THR A 377 -10.11 -8.34 -20.35
CA THR A 377 -8.94 -8.58 -21.20
C THR A 377 -7.66 -8.02 -20.57
N LEU A 378 -7.77 -6.87 -19.93
CA LEU A 378 -6.66 -6.18 -19.25
C LEU A 378 -6.50 -6.61 -17.78
N GLY A 379 -7.35 -7.54 -17.31
CA GLY A 379 -7.29 -8.07 -15.96
C GLY A 379 -7.60 -7.04 -14.87
N LEU A 380 -8.41 -6.02 -15.19
CA LEU A 380 -8.80 -4.94 -14.27
C LEU A 380 -9.68 -5.45 -13.11
N ASP A 381 -10.36 -6.58 -13.31
CA ASP A 381 -11.20 -7.26 -12.30
C ASP A 381 -10.40 -7.95 -11.18
N ASN A 382 -9.06 -8.04 -11.30
CA ASN A 382 -8.24 -8.61 -10.24
C ASN A 382 -7.92 -7.56 -9.18
N ASP A 383 -8.73 -7.52 -8.12
CA ASP A 383 -8.51 -6.69 -6.91
C ASP A 383 -7.12 -6.90 -6.23
N ALA A 384 -6.38 -7.94 -6.62
CA ALA A 384 -5.17 -8.39 -5.94
C ALA A 384 -3.84 -7.82 -6.48
N LYS A 385 -3.85 -6.97 -7.52
CA LYS A 385 -2.61 -6.35 -8.03
C LYS A 385 -2.63 -4.85 -7.75
N GLU A 386 -1.63 -4.39 -7.01
CA GLU A 386 -1.26 -2.97 -7.00
C GLU A 386 -1.07 -2.53 -8.45
N LYS A 387 -1.80 -1.49 -8.85
CA LYS A 387 -1.69 -0.90 -10.18
C LYS A 387 -0.65 0.21 -10.16
N PRO A 388 0.05 0.39 -11.28
CA PRO A 388 1.11 1.39 -11.34
C PRO A 388 0.53 2.81 -11.28
N ASP A 389 -0.63 3.04 -11.89
CA ASP A 389 -1.35 4.32 -11.85
C ASP A 389 -2.89 4.19 -11.94
N ASP A 390 -3.58 5.31 -11.74
CA ASP A 390 -5.03 5.44 -11.83
C ASP A 390 -5.55 5.20 -13.26
N ILE A 391 -6.66 4.49 -13.37
CA ILE A 391 -7.24 4.14 -14.67
C ILE A 391 -8.61 4.81 -14.80
N SER A 392 -8.70 5.74 -15.74
CA SER A 392 -9.96 6.36 -16.14
C SER A 392 -10.23 6.14 -17.63
N LEU A 393 -11.51 5.95 -17.96
CA LEU A 393 -12.01 5.79 -19.32
C LEU A 393 -13.37 6.48 -19.42
N LEU A 394 -13.50 7.45 -20.32
CA LEU A 394 -14.76 8.15 -20.60
C LEU A 394 -15.16 7.89 -22.06
N ILE A 395 -16.38 7.41 -22.27
CA ILE A 395 -16.92 7.08 -23.59
C ILE A 395 -18.14 7.95 -23.85
N ILE A 396 -18.10 8.70 -24.94
CA ILE A 396 -19.18 9.59 -25.37
C ILE A 396 -19.70 9.11 -26.74
N ASP A 397 -20.96 8.67 -26.76
CA ASP A 397 -21.64 8.20 -27.97
C ASP A 397 -22.68 9.21 -28.43
N PHE A 398 -22.68 9.53 -29.73
CA PHE A 398 -23.74 10.33 -30.35
C PHE A 398 -24.65 9.43 -31.19
N PHE A 399 -25.92 9.32 -30.79
CA PHE A 399 -26.90 8.47 -31.46
C PHE A 399 -27.78 9.26 -32.42
N ASN A 400 -28.13 8.63 -33.55
CA ASN A 400 -29.25 9.09 -34.38
C ASN A 400 -30.57 8.96 -33.59
N GLY A 401 -31.41 10.00 -33.63
CA GLY A 401 -32.67 10.11 -32.86
C GLY A 401 -33.69 8.96 -32.98
N THR A 402 -33.52 8.01 -33.92
CA THR A 402 -34.33 6.79 -34.05
C THR A 402 -33.79 5.58 -33.26
N ASN A 403 -32.51 5.53 -32.90
CA ASN A 403 -31.87 4.38 -32.23
C ASN A 403 -31.74 4.53 -30.70
N ALA A 404 -32.05 5.70 -30.14
CA ALA A 404 -31.93 5.96 -28.71
C ALA A 404 -32.76 4.98 -27.84
N HIS A 405 -33.86 4.43 -28.37
CA HIS A 405 -34.74 3.51 -27.62
C HIS A 405 -34.35 2.03 -27.68
N GLN A 406 -33.48 1.60 -28.59
CA GLN A 406 -33.11 0.18 -28.72
C GLN A 406 -31.89 -0.23 -27.86
N HIS A 407 -31.13 0.72 -27.33
CA HIS A 407 -29.94 0.48 -26.49
C HIS A 407 -30.16 0.72 -24.99
N ILE A 408 -31.42 0.85 -24.56
CA ILE A 408 -31.83 1.05 -23.15
C ILE A 408 -31.98 -0.28 -22.39
N GLN A 409 -31.91 -1.44 -23.08
CA GLN A 409 -32.02 -2.76 -22.44
C GLN A 409 -30.67 -3.43 -22.21
#